data_AF-A0A1F4QP68-F1
#
_entry.id   AF-A0A1F4QP68-F1
#
_cell.length_a   1.000
_cell.length_b   1.000
_cell.length_c   1.000
_cell.angle_alpha   90.00
_cell.angle_beta   90.00
_cell.angle_gamma   90.00
#
_symmetry.space_group_name_H-M   'P 1'
#
loop_
_entity.id
_entity.type
_entity.pdbx_description
1 polymer ?
#
loop_
_entity_poly.entity_id
_entity_poly.type
_entity_poly.pdbx_seq_one_letter_code
_entity_poly.pdbx_strand_id
1 'polypeptide(L)'
;MKAISFYIAALAVLICANFSSQDSGELKQICSGKITYYGDSKHDDIVDIKLGSSKGSSSNAGIKFYMIPKRKDIKVDNLAYDELKLNQISSITVLGNVEKEMTRIEKRDFVNVSAIVHLQDSGTKTIKYMLPEDTKIYGRKKGTGAKGRYPISSVSKLEVEACIEEGAPLDLDKLCKKHEEKAAVAPTA
;
A
#
# COMPACT_ATOMS: atom_id res chain seq x y z
N MET A 1 0.34 -14.47 -36.29
CA MET A 1 -0.17 -13.58 -35.23
C MET A 1 0.97 -13.22 -34.28
N LYS A 2 1.67 -12.11 -34.55
CA LYS A 2 2.76 -11.56 -33.73
C LYS A 2 2.34 -10.15 -33.33
N ALA A 3 1.81 -9.98 -32.12
CA ALA A 3 1.37 -8.68 -31.60
C ALA A 3 1.55 -8.58 -30.08
N ILE A 4 2.64 -9.14 -29.54
CA ILE A 4 2.99 -9.03 -28.11
C ILE A 4 4.33 -8.27 -27.92
N SER A 5 5.10 -8.02 -28.98
CA SER A 5 6.45 -7.43 -28.88
C SER A 5 6.53 -5.90 -28.98
N PHE A 6 5.43 -5.15 -28.94
CA PHE A 6 5.48 -3.68 -29.13
C PHE A 6 4.99 -2.83 -27.95
N TYR A 7 4.40 -3.43 -26.90
CA TYR A 7 3.86 -2.64 -25.77
C TYR A 7 4.85 -2.35 -24.63
N ILE A 8 6.01 -3.04 -24.58
CA ILE A 8 7.02 -2.84 -23.53
C ILE A 8 8.04 -1.74 -23.92
N ALA A 9 8.23 -1.50 -25.22
CA ALA A 9 9.18 -0.48 -25.69
C ALA A 9 8.67 0.97 -25.57
N ALA A 10 7.35 1.19 -25.62
CA ALA A 10 6.78 2.54 -25.61
C ALA A 10 6.70 3.18 -24.20
N LEU A 11 6.84 2.39 -23.13
CA LEU A 11 6.89 2.94 -21.76
C LEU A 11 8.31 3.31 -21.31
N ALA A 12 9.34 2.80 -22.00
CA ALA A 12 10.74 3.00 -21.61
C ALA A 12 11.41 4.23 -22.26
N VAL A 13 10.87 4.77 -23.36
CA VAL A 13 11.51 5.87 -24.10
C VAL A 13 11.09 7.27 -23.60
N LEU A 14 9.96 7.41 -22.90
CA LEU A 14 9.50 8.73 -22.43
C LEU A 14 10.09 9.19 -21.07
N ILE A 15 10.90 8.37 -20.39
CA ILE A 15 11.37 8.66 -19.02
C ILE A 15 12.84 9.13 -18.99
N CYS A 16 13.52 9.24 -20.14
CA CYS A 16 14.91 9.70 -20.20
C CYS A 16 15.10 11.21 -20.41
N ALA A 17 14.02 12.01 -20.47
CA ALA A 17 14.12 13.45 -20.67
C ALA A 17 13.34 14.20 -19.58
N ASN A 18 14.09 14.97 -18.78
CA ASN A 18 13.64 15.87 -17.71
C ASN A 18 13.48 15.24 -16.32
N PHE A 19 14.58 14.97 -15.63
CA PHE A 19 14.63 15.24 -14.19
C PHE A 19 16.04 15.71 -13.80
N SER A 20 16.26 17.01 -13.98
CA SER A 20 17.24 17.77 -13.21
C SER A 20 16.50 18.51 -12.10
N SER A 21 16.40 17.89 -10.92
CA SER A 21 16.14 18.64 -9.69
C SER A 21 16.38 17.75 -8.49
N GLN A 22 17.35 18.19 -7.68
CA GLN A 22 17.53 17.78 -6.30
C GLN A 22 16.21 17.96 -5.55
N ASP A 23 15.77 16.94 -4.83
CA ASP A 23 14.81 17.10 -3.75
C ASP A 23 15.15 16.09 -2.64
N SER A 24 15.05 16.55 -1.41
CA SER A 24 15.52 15.97 -0.16
C SER A 24 15.24 14.46 0.00
N GLY A 25 16.30 13.63 -0.09
CA GLY A 25 16.65 12.47 0.75
C GLY A 25 15.63 11.42 1.23
N GLU A 26 14.33 11.53 0.95
CA GLU A 26 13.33 10.50 1.21
C GLU A 26 13.08 9.73 -0.08
N LEU A 27 13.51 8.47 -0.10
CA LEU A 27 13.12 7.51 -1.14
C LEU A 27 11.59 7.43 -1.15
N LYS A 28 10.96 7.98 -2.19
CA LYS A 28 9.51 7.93 -2.35
C LYS A 28 9.12 6.48 -2.57
N GLN A 29 8.31 5.88 -1.73
CA GLN A 29 7.85 4.50 -1.94
C GLN A 29 6.52 4.50 -2.70
N ILE A 30 6.43 3.73 -3.78
CA ILE A 30 5.21 3.49 -4.55
C ILE A 30 4.71 2.09 -4.23
N CYS A 31 3.56 2.01 -3.58
CA CYS A 31 2.89 0.74 -3.32
C CYS A 31 1.68 0.55 -4.25
N SER A 32 1.40 -0.70 -4.58
CA SER A 32 0.27 -1.14 -5.39
C SER A 32 -0.46 -2.29 -4.73
N GLY A 33 -1.72 -2.47 -5.10
CA GLY A 33 -2.54 -3.51 -4.54
C GLY A 33 -4.01 -3.31 -4.87
N LYS A 34 -4.87 -3.84 -4.01
CA LYS A 34 -6.29 -4.03 -4.31
C LYS A 34 -7.17 -3.60 -3.14
N ILE A 35 -8.20 -2.81 -3.44
CA ILE A 35 -9.25 -2.43 -2.50
C ILE A 35 -10.48 -3.28 -2.78
N THR A 36 -10.98 -3.97 -1.76
CA THR A 36 -12.28 -4.66 -1.78
C THR A 36 -13.25 -3.89 -0.88
N TYR A 37 -14.47 -3.65 -1.37
CA TYR A 37 -15.50 -2.90 -0.65
C TYR A 37 -16.44 -3.84 0.12
N TYR A 38 -17.16 -3.29 1.09
CA TYR A 38 -18.24 -4.02 1.74
C TYR A 38 -19.46 -4.18 0.82
N GLY A 39 -20.14 -5.33 0.90
CA GLY A 39 -21.43 -5.56 0.23
C GLY A 39 -21.37 -5.72 -1.29
N ASP A 40 -20.19 -5.70 -1.90
CA ASP A 40 -19.99 -5.87 -3.34
C ASP A 40 -18.81 -6.81 -3.61
N SER A 41 -18.87 -7.60 -4.69
CA SER A 41 -17.71 -8.37 -5.19
C SER A 41 -16.74 -7.50 -6.00
N LYS A 42 -17.10 -6.22 -6.21
CA LYS A 42 -16.25 -5.24 -6.85
C LYS A 42 -14.99 -4.95 -6.05
N HIS A 43 -13.93 -4.79 -6.81
CA HIS A 43 -12.64 -4.38 -6.32
C HIS A 43 -12.03 -3.38 -7.29
N ASP A 44 -11.19 -2.49 -6.75
CA ASP A 44 -10.36 -1.62 -7.54
C ASP A 44 -8.89 -1.98 -7.37
N ASP A 45 -8.19 -2.16 -8.49
CA ASP A 45 -6.73 -2.22 -8.50
C ASP A 45 -6.18 -0.80 -8.39
N ILE A 46 -5.35 -0.54 -7.38
CA ILE A 46 -4.85 0.79 -7.03
C ILE A 46 -3.32 0.80 -7.05
N VAL A 47 -2.73 1.88 -7.55
CA VAL A 47 -1.29 2.17 -7.49
C VAL A 47 -1.05 3.49 -6.75
N ASP A 48 0.20 3.71 -6.32
CA ASP A 48 0.57 4.87 -5.49
C ASP A 48 -0.31 4.96 -4.23
N ILE A 49 -0.56 3.80 -3.62
CA ILE A 49 -1.34 3.67 -2.39
C ILE A 49 -0.63 4.46 -1.30
N LYS A 50 -1.36 5.29 -0.56
CA LYS A 50 -0.95 6.02 0.63
C LYS A 50 -2.05 5.99 1.69
N LEU A 51 -1.67 5.92 2.95
CA LEU A 51 -2.60 6.05 4.08
C LEU A 51 -2.41 7.40 4.76
N GLY A 52 -3.51 8.00 5.21
CA GLY A 52 -3.47 9.26 5.94
C GLY A 52 -4.84 9.69 6.40
N SER A 53 -4.88 10.68 7.29
CA SER A 53 -6.15 11.25 7.74
C SER A 53 -6.78 12.13 6.66
N SER A 54 -8.02 12.53 6.89
CA SER A 54 -8.75 13.43 5.99
C SER A 54 -8.20 14.86 5.97
N LYS A 55 -7.45 15.25 7.01
CA LYS A 55 -6.94 16.61 7.26
C LYS A 55 -5.41 16.72 7.25
N GLY A 56 -4.70 15.58 7.19
CA GLY A 56 -3.24 15.50 7.24
C GLY A 56 -2.61 15.10 5.91
N SER A 57 -1.28 15.04 5.89
CA SER A 57 -0.53 14.44 4.80
C SER A 57 -0.78 12.92 4.75
N SER A 58 -0.78 12.36 3.54
CA SER A 58 -0.82 10.92 3.31
C SER A 58 0.60 10.42 2.99
N SER A 59 1.05 9.36 3.65
CA SER A 59 2.41 8.82 3.49
C SER A 59 2.40 7.30 3.47
N ASN A 60 3.48 6.72 2.94
CA ASN A 60 3.79 5.28 3.03
C ASN A 60 4.71 4.94 4.19
N ALA A 61 5.26 5.96 4.86
CA ALA A 61 6.10 5.83 6.04
C ALA A 61 5.35 6.29 7.29
N GLY A 62 5.61 5.61 8.42
CA GLY A 62 5.19 6.05 9.75
C GLY A 62 3.68 6.10 9.97
N ILE A 63 2.94 5.16 9.38
CA ILE A 63 1.48 5.08 9.56
C ILE A 63 1.21 4.56 10.97
N LYS A 64 0.45 5.31 11.76
CA LYS A 64 0.13 4.95 13.16
C LYS A 64 -1.02 3.95 13.21
N PHE A 65 -0.74 2.74 13.67
CA PHE A 65 -1.71 1.71 13.99
C PHE A 65 -1.88 1.64 15.50
N TYR A 66 -3.02 2.11 16.01
CA TYR A 66 -3.26 2.16 17.44
C TYR A 66 -3.60 0.77 17.97
N MET A 67 -3.01 0.37 19.09
CA MET A 67 -3.34 -0.89 19.75
C MET A 67 -4.73 -0.78 20.38
N ILE A 68 -5.56 -1.83 20.28
CA ILE A 68 -6.85 -1.88 20.97
C ILE A 68 -6.57 -1.90 22.49
N PRO A 69 -6.98 -0.87 23.25
CA PRO A 69 -6.69 -0.81 24.67
C PRO A 69 -7.55 -1.81 25.44
N LYS A 70 -6.99 -2.40 26.50
CA LYS A 70 -7.76 -3.26 27.43
C LYS A 70 -8.75 -2.47 28.29
N ARG A 71 -8.51 -1.16 28.47
CA ARG A 71 -9.33 -0.26 29.27
C ARG A 71 -9.93 0.85 28.39
N LYS A 72 -11.15 1.29 28.72
CA LYS A 72 -11.88 2.30 27.93
C LYS A 72 -11.67 3.76 28.41
N ASP A 73 -11.01 3.97 29.54
CA ASP A 73 -10.78 5.28 30.17
C ASP A 73 -9.42 5.91 29.80
N ILE A 74 -8.77 5.41 28.74
CA ILE A 74 -7.50 5.93 28.24
C ILE A 74 -7.75 7.17 27.37
N LYS A 75 -6.93 8.19 27.56
CA LYS A 75 -6.95 9.39 26.71
C LYS A 75 -6.39 9.11 25.32
N VAL A 76 -6.88 9.78 24.29
CA VAL A 76 -6.41 9.58 22.90
C VAL A 76 -4.91 9.79 22.78
N ASP A 77 -4.36 10.80 23.46
CA ASP A 77 -2.93 11.14 23.41
C ASP A 77 -2.04 10.08 24.08
N ASN A 78 -2.63 9.19 24.88
CA ASN A 78 -1.94 8.10 25.59
C ASN A 78 -2.15 6.74 24.91
N LEU A 79 -2.77 6.69 23.73
CA LEU A 79 -2.94 5.44 23.01
C LEU A 79 -1.59 4.94 22.50
N ALA A 80 -1.23 3.71 22.91
CA ALA A 80 -0.10 3.00 22.33
C ALA A 80 -0.36 2.75 20.84
N TYR A 81 0.67 2.94 20.02
CA TYR A 81 0.60 2.70 18.58
C TYR A 81 1.90 2.10 18.07
N ASP A 82 1.80 1.34 16.98
CA ASP A 82 2.93 0.93 16.15
C ASP A 82 3.00 1.86 14.93
N GLU A 83 4.20 2.37 14.62
CA GLU A 83 4.46 3.09 13.38
C GLU A 83 4.94 2.09 12.32
N LEU A 84 4.03 1.75 11.40
CA LEU A 84 4.28 0.77 10.35
C LEU A 84 4.46 1.47 9.00
N LYS A 85 5.34 0.92 8.16
CA LYS A 85 5.45 1.29 6.75
C LYS A 85 4.56 0.39 5.91
N LEU A 86 4.04 0.91 4.79
CA LEU A 86 3.10 0.14 3.97
C LEU A 86 3.74 -1.11 3.36
N ASN A 87 5.05 -1.11 3.09
CA ASN A 87 5.78 -2.30 2.63
C ASN A 87 5.96 -3.41 3.70
N GLN A 88 5.69 -3.11 4.96
CA GLN A 88 5.67 -4.10 6.04
C GLN A 88 4.29 -4.76 6.18
N ILE A 89 3.28 -4.29 5.44
CA ILE A 89 1.90 -4.72 5.58
C ILE A 89 1.50 -5.46 4.31
N SER A 90 1.07 -6.71 4.41
CA SER A 90 0.52 -7.45 3.26
C SER A 90 -0.97 -7.17 3.08
N SER A 91 -1.72 -7.02 4.17
CA SER A 91 -3.13 -6.66 4.09
C SER A 91 -3.66 -5.99 5.37
N ILE A 92 -4.71 -5.20 5.21
CA ILE A 92 -5.53 -4.62 6.28
C ILE A 92 -6.96 -5.05 6.02
N THR A 93 -7.55 -5.78 6.96
CA THR A 93 -8.95 -6.20 6.90
C THR A 93 -9.74 -5.45 7.97
N VAL A 94 -10.82 -4.79 7.59
CA VAL A 94 -11.70 -4.13 8.56
C VAL A 94 -12.58 -5.20 9.22
N LEU A 95 -12.62 -5.20 10.55
CA LEU A 95 -13.29 -6.25 11.31
C LEU A 95 -14.81 -5.96 11.40
N GLY A 96 -15.61 -6.78 10.70
CA GLY A 96 -17.07 -6.85 10.86
C GLY A 96 -17.90 -6.47 9.61
N ASN A 97 -18.96 -7.25 9.33
CA ASN A 97 -20.00 -6.97 8.32
C ASN A 97 -21.31 -6.42 8.95
N VAL A 98 -21.35 -6.27 10.27
CA VAL A 98 -22.49 -5.73 11.01
C VAL A 98 -22.02 -4.42 11.63
N GLU A 99 -22.48 -3.30 11.06
CA GLU A 99 -22.19 -1.93 11.49
C GLU A 99 -20.81 -1.74 12.16
N LYS A 100 -19.73 -1.92 11.39
CA LYS A 100 -18.34 -1.51 11.68
C LYS A 100 -17.99 -1.61 13.17
N GLU A 101 -17.29 -2.67 13.60
CA GLU A 101 -16.87 -2.79 15.00
C GLU A 101 -15.95 -1.61 15.36
N MET A 102 -16.56 -0.55 15.89
CA MET A 102 -15.94 0.75 16.13
C MET A 102 -15.66 0.90 17.61
N THR A 103 -14.48 1.41 17.92
CA THR A 103 -14.10 1.74 19.29
C THR A 103 -14.16 3.25 19.44
N ARG A 104 -14.98 3.74 20.37
CA ARG A 104 -15.07 5.16 20.68
C ARG A 104 -14.24 5.52 21.90
N ILE A 105 -13.30 6.44 21.74
CA ILE A 105 -12.40 6.93 22.81
C ILE A 105 -12.42 8.45 22.80
N GLU A 106 -12.77 9.07 23.94
CA GLU A 106 -12.87 10.53 24.09
C GLU A 106 -13.57 11.24 22.92
N LYS A 107 -14.75 10.74 22.55
CA LYS A 107 -15.58 11.28 21.45
C LYS A 107 -14.97 11.15 20.04
N ARG A 108 -13.85 10.43 19.87
CA ARG A 108 -13.31 10.04 18.57
C ARG A 108 -13.64 8.58 18.27
N ASP A 109 -14.05 8.33 17.04
CA ASP A 109 -14.39 7.00 16.57
C ASP A 109 -13.19 6.39 15.84
N PHE A 110 -12.96 5.11 16.12
CA PHE A 110 -11.90 4.31 15.52
C PHE A 110 -12.48 3.06 14.91
N VAL A 111 -11.94 2.64 13.78
CA VAL A 111 -12.30 1.41 13.08
C VAL A 111 -11.33 0.31 13.52
N ASN A 112 -11.86 -0.82 13.99
CA ASN A 112 -11.04 -1.96 14.34
C ASN A 112 -10.62 -2.70 13.05
N VAL A 113 -9.32 -2.99 12.95
CA VAL A 113 -8.73 -3.65 11.78
C VAL A 113 -7.85 -4.82 12.21
N SER A 114 -7.68 -5.79 11.33
CA SER A 114 -6.68 -6.84 11.42
C SER A 114 -5.67 -6.63 10.31
N ALA A 115 -4.41 -6.37 10.67
CA ALA A 115 -3.31 -6.21 9.73
C ALA A 115 -2.42 -7.46 9.72
N ILE A 116 -2.02 -7.90 8.53
CA ILE A 116 -0.97 -8.91 8.34
C ILE A 116 0.34 -8.15 8.13
N VAL A 117 1.27 -8.27 9.08
CA VAL A 117 2.50 -7.49 9.14
C VAL A 117 3.72 -8.42 9.07
N HIS A 118 4.72 -8.04 8.28
CA HIS A 118 6.03 -8.67 8.21
C HIS A 118 6.99 -7.97 9.18
N LEU A 119 7.38 -8.67 10.24
CA LEU A 119 8.36 -8.18 11.21
C LEU A 119 9.71 -8.82 10.89
N GLN A 120 10.78 -8.01 10.87
CA GLN A 120 12.12 -8.43 10.43
C GLN A 120 12.64 -9.69 11.15
N ASP A 121 12.24 -9.92 12.40
CA ASP A 121 12.75 -11.03 13.22
C ASP A 121 11.70 -12.08 13.61
N SER A 122 10.43 -11.85 13.29
CA SER A 122 9.32 -12.69 13.78
C SER A 122 8.45 -13.28 12.68
N GLY A 123 8.83 -13.08 11.42
CA GLY A 123 8.04 -13.48 10.26
C GLY A 123 6.72 -12.71 10.16
N THR A 124 5.75 -13.32 9.49
CA THR A 124 4.43 -12.73 9.24
C THR A 124 3.51 -12.95 10.45
N LYS A 125 2.97 -11.88 11.02
CA LYS A 125 2.00 -11.94 12.13
C LYS A 125 0.70 -11.22 11.75
N THR A 126 -0.41 -11.74 12.25
CA THR A 126 -1.71 -11.05 12.20
C THR A 126 -1.93 -10.33 13.52
N ILE A 127 -2.08 -9.01 13.48
CA ILE A 127 -2.24 -8.16 14.66
C ILE A 127 -3.52 -7.34 14.53
N LYS A 128 -4.29 -7.23 15.62
CA LYS A 128 -5.50 -6.41 15.68
C LYS A 128 -5.14 -5.00 16.16
N TYR A 129 -5.57 -4.02 15.38
CA TYR A 129 -5.33 -2.60 15.61
C TYR A 129 -6.63 -1.81 15.51
N MET A 130 -6.52 -0.51 15.78
CA MET A 130 -7.51 0.52 15.51
C MET A 130 -6.88 1.56 14.61
N LEU A 131 -7.65 2.05 13.64
CA LEU A 131 -7.32 3.23 12.85
C LEU A 131 -8.38 4.31 13.09
N PRO A 132 -8.02 5.60 13.11
CA PRO A 132 -9.02 6.67 13.15
C PRO A 132 -10.05 6.49 12.02
N GLU A 133 -11.34 6.68 12.30
CA GLU A 133 -12.40 6.46 11.31
C GLU A 133 -12.22 7.34 10.05
N ASP A 134 -11.64 8.52 10.22
CA ASP A 134 -11.40 9.46 9.13
C ASP A 134 -10.16 9.12 8.25
N THR A 135 -9.50 7.99 8.54
CA THR A 135 -8.39 7.48 7.71
C THR A 135 -8.89 7.17 6.31
N LYS A 136 -8.13 7.58 5.31
CA LYS A 136 -8.41 7.37 3.89
C LYS A 136 -7.25 6.65 3.22
N ILE A 137 -7.60 5.79 2.28
CA ILE A 137 -6.68 5.24 1.30
C ILE A 137 -6.67 6.19 0.12
N TYR A 138 -5.51 6.77 -0.16
CA TYR A 138 -5.26 7.58 -1.33
C TYR A 138 -4.56 6.72 -2.37
N GLY A 139 -4.89 6.90 -3.64
CA GLY A 139 -4.20 6.20 -4.71
C GLY A 139 -4.80 6.50 -6.07
N ARG A 140 -4.32 5.81 -7.10
CA ARG A 140 -4.81 5.95 -8.48
C ARG A 140 -5.34 4.62 -8.98
N LYS A 141 -6.52 4.62 -9.58
CA LYS A 141 -7.10 3.41 -10.15
C LYS A 141 -6.31 2.97 -11.37
N LYS A 142 -5.85 1.72 -11.38
CA LYS A 142 -5.14 1.09 -12.51
C LYS A 142 -6.06 1.08 -13.74
N GLY A 143 -5.48 1.37 -14.91
CA GLY A 143 -6.21 1.48 -16.19
C GLY A 143 -6.76 2.88 -16.49
N THR A 144 -7.32 3.58 -15.50
CA THR A 144 -7.89 4.94 -15.72
C THR A 144 -6.95 6.07 -15.28
N GLY A 145 -6.05 5.80 -14.33
CA GLY A 145 -5.17 6.81 -13.73
C GLY A 145 -5.90 7.81 -12.82
N ALA A 146 -7.23 7.68 -12.66
CA ALA A 146 -8.03 8.59 -11.85
C ALA A 146 -7.59 8.51 -10.38
N LYS A 147 -7.34 9.68 -9.79
CA LYS A 147 -7.02 9.80 -8.36
C LYS A 147 -8.29 9.52 -7.55
N GLY A 148 -8.17 8.65 -6.56
CA GLY A 148 -9.25 8.28 -5.66
C GLY A 148 -8.89 8.55 -4.20
N ARG A 149 -9.94 8.71 -3.39
CA ARG A 149 -9.88 8.78 -1.93
C ARG A 149 -10.93 7.84 -1.38
N TYR A 150 -10.49 6.76 -0.74
CA TYR A 150 -11.37 5.68 -0.29
C TYR A 150 -11.38 5.67 1.24
N PRO A 151 -12.50 6.04 1.90
CA PRO A 151 -12.59 5.98 3.36
C PRO A 151 -12.35 4.56 3.87
N ILE A 152 -11.49 4.40 4.89
CA ILE A 152 -11.18 3.07 5.44
C ILE A 152 -12.45 2.35 5.92
N SER A 153 -13.44 3.12 6.39
CA SER A 153 -14.71 2.59 6.88
C SER A 153 -15.64 2.07 5.78
N SER A 154 -15.30 2.26 4.50
CA SER A 154 -16.05 1.74 3.33
C SER A 154 -15.41 0.50 2.70
N VAL A 155 -14.19 0.15 3.10
CA VAL A 155 -13.44 -0.97 2.54
C VAL A 155 -13.48 -2.15 3.49
N SER A 156 -13.67 -3.36 2.94
CA SER A 156 -13.58 -4.60 3.71
C SER A 156 -12.13 -5.07 3.83
N LYS A 157 -11.35 -4.88 2.76
CA LYS A 157 -9.94 -5.30 2.70
C LYS A 157 -9.13 -4.39 1.80
N LEU A 158 -7.94 -4.02 2.27
CA LEU A 158 -6.84 -3.51 1.46
C LEU A 158 -5.75 -4.59 1.40
N GLU A 159 -5.41 -5.04 0.20
CA GLU A 159 -4.26 -5.90 -0.06
C GLU A 159 -3.14 -5.06 -0.65
N VAL A 160 -1.93 -5.22 -0.14
CA VAL A 160 -0.72 -4.56 -0.64
C VAL A 160 0.10 -5.64 -1.33
N GLU A 161 0.20 -5.55 -2.65
CA GLU A 161 0.80 -6.60 -3.47
C GLU A 161 2.29 -6.37 -3.71
N ALA A 162 2.67 -5.11 -3.96
CA ALA A 162 4.06 -4.74 -4.20
C ALA A 162 4.33 -3.31 -3.78
N CYS A 163 5.48 -3.08 -3.16
CA CYS A 163 6.02 -1.75 -2.89
C CYS A 163 7.42 -1.65 -3.51
N ILE A 164 7.65 -0.56 -4.23
CA ILE A 164 8.92 -0.26 -4.90
C ILE A 164 9.40 1.08 -4.37
N GLU A 165 10.69 1.19 -4.08
CA GLU A 165 11.32 2.47 -3.76
C GLU A 165 11.63 3.21 -5.07
N GLU A 166 11.00 4.37 -5.27
CA GLU A 166 11.27 5.31 -6.36
C GLU A 166 12.70 5.82 -6.18
N GLY A 167 13.56 5.50 -7.14
CA GLY A 167 14.99 5.78 -7.07
C GLY A 167 15.85 4.59 -6.60
N ALA A 168 15.26 3.43 -6.27
CA ALA A 168 16.06 2.21 -6.28
C ALA A 168 16.64 2.05 -7.70
N PRO A 169 17.96 1.87 -7.86
CA PRO A 169 18.49 1.55 -9.18
C PRO A 169 17.75 0.29 -9.62
N LEU A 170 16.92 0.43 -10.66
CA LEU A 170 16.59 -0.72 -11.48
C LEU A 170 17.95 -1.27 -11.87
N ASP A 171 18.34 -2.37 -11.24
CA ASP A 171 19.54 -3.13 -11.58
C ASP A 171 19.26 -3.73 -12.96
N LEU A 172 19.32 -2.85 -13.96
CA LEU A 172 19.13 -3.13 -15.37
C LEU A 172 20.12 -4.21 -15.78
N ASP A 173 21.29 -4.28 -15.14
CA ASP A 173 22.27 -5.34 -15.32
C ASP A 173 21.76 -6.71 -14.87
N LYS A 174 21.00 -6.81 -13.76
CA LYS A 174 20.33 -8.07 -13.36
C LYS A 174 19.18 -8.46 -14.28
N LEU A 175 18.43 -7.49 -14.80
CA LEU A 175 17.34 -7.75 -15.76
C LEU A 175 17.89 -8.16 -17.14
N CYS A 176 19.00 -7.57 -17.58
CA CYS A 176 19.67 -7.90 -18.84
C CYS A 176 20.40 -9.26 -18.78
N LYS A 177 21.11 -9.57 -17.69
CA LYS A 177 21.80 -10.88 -17.56
C LYS A 177 20.85 -12.08 -17.55
N LYS A 178 19.64 -11.92 -17.01
CA LYS A 178 18.61 -12.98 -16.99
C LYS A 178 18.02 -13.26 -18.39
N HIS A 179 18.16 -12.32 -19.32
CA HIS A 179 17.75 -12.48 -20.72
C HIS A 179 18.86 -13.03 -21.60
N GLU A 180 20.13 -12.72 -21.30
CA GLU A 180 21.29 -13.29 -22.01
C GLU A 180 21.48 -14.78 -21.72
N GLU A 181 21.26 -15.24 -20.47
CA GLU A 181 21.29 -16.67 -20.13
C GLU A 181 20.18 -17.48 -20.81
N LYS A 182 19.03 -16.88 -21.13
CA LYS A 182 17.96 -17.56 -21.89
C LYS A 182 18.18 -17.56 -23.40
N ALA A 183 18.97 -16.62 -23.92
CA ALA A 183 19.32 -16.58 -25.34
C ALA A 183 20.49 -17.52 -25.69
N ALA A 184 21.36 -17.84 -24.73
CA ALA A 184 22.49 -18.74 -24.92
C ALA A 184 22.13 -20.25 -24.90
N VAL A 185 20.89 -20.62 -24.55
CA VAL A 185 20.44 -22.03 -24.45
C VAL A 185 19.34 -22.36 -25.48
N ALA A 186 19.29 -21.64 -26.60
CA ALA A 186 18.57 -22.12 -27.77
C ALA A 186 19.53 -23.00 -28.60
N PRO A 187 19.35 -24.34 -28.66
CA PRO A 187 20.16 -25.15 -29.55
C PRO A 187 19.84 -24.75 -31.00
N THR A 188 20.87 -24.33 -31.72
CA THR A 188 20.85 -24.18 -33.18
C THR A 188 20.52 -25.53 -33.80
N ALA A 189 19.31 -25.64 -34.36
CA ALA A 189 18.86 -26.72 -35.23
C ALA A 189 19.19 -26.40 -36.68
#